data_AF-A0A4Q7KEJ2-F1
#
_entry.id   AF-A0A4Q7KEJ2-F1
#
_cell.length_a   1.000
_cell.length_b   1.000
_cell.length_c   1.000
_cell.angle_alpha   90.00
_cell.angle_beta   90.00
_cell.angle_gamma   90.00
#
_symmetry.space_group_name_H-M   'P 1'
#
loop_
_entity.id
_entity.type
_entity.pdbx_description
1 polymer ?
#
loop_
_entity_poly.entity_id
_entity_poly.type
_entity_poly.pdbx_seq_one_letter_code
_entity_poly.pdbx_strand_id
1 'polypeptide(L)' 'MHVQAHTELTEFAELAMPVFAADPVRHTLGLSVLRRYRDAPAEGDRPPVLLTVHDDDQLVGVALRTPWRRRWSAGRPAG' A
#
# COMPACT_ATOMS: atom_id res chain seq x y z
N MET A 1 -11.83 -17.67 -8.12
CA MET A 1 -10.85 -16.86 -7.36
C MET A 1 -9.49 -16.72 -8.08
N HIS A 2 -9.05 -15.49 -8.36
CA HIS A 2 -7.73 -15.17 -8.89
C HIS A 2 -7.10 -13.95 -8.18
N VAL A 3 -5.77 -13.80 -8.27
CA VAL A 3 -5.03 -12.70 -7.68
C VAL A 3 -4.36 -11.89 -8.79
N GLN A 4 -4.54 -10.57 -8.76
CA GLN A 4 -3.89 -9.65 -9.68
C GLN A 4 -2.89 -8.78 -8.91
N ALA A 5 -1.66 -8.72 -9.43
CA ALA A 5 -0.62 -7.84 -8.92
C ALA A 5 -0.61 -6.52 -9.69
N HIS A 6 -0.39 -5.43 -8.96
CA HIS A 6 -0.34 -4.08 -9.49
C HIS A 6 1.06 -3.50 -9.30
N THR A 7 1.58 -2.81 -10.31
CA THR A 7 2.83 -2.05 -10.20
C THR A 7 2.59 -0.59 -9.89
N GLU A 8 1.46 -0.06 -10.36
CA GLU A 8 1.08 1.33 -10.18
C GLU A 8 0.23 1.50 -8.92
N LEU A 9 0.70 2.38 -8.03
CA LEU A 9 0.00 2.68 -6.78
C LEU A 9 -1.37 3.31 -7.05
N THR A 10 -1.47 4.18 -8.06
CA THR A 10 -2.70 4.91 -8.38
C THR A 10 -3.81 3.97 -8.85
N GLU A 11 -3.51 3.07 -9.79
CA GLU A 11 -4.46 2.06 -10.29
C GLU A 11 -4.96 1.16 -9.15
N PHE A 12 -4.02 0.66 -8.33
CA PHE A 12 -4.38 -0.11 -7.15
C PHE A 12 -5.26 0.69 -6.17
N ALA A 13 -4.94 1.96 -5.93
CA ALA A 13 -5.67 2.82 -5.00
C ALA A 13 -7.14 3.00 -5.42
N GLU A 14 -7.40 3.18 -6.71
CA GLU A 14 -8.75 3.32 -7.26
C GLU A 14 -9.60 2.07 -6.98
N LEU A 15 -9.03 0.88 -7.17
CA LEU A 15 -9.68 -0.40 -6.89
C LEU A 15 -9.84 -0.68 -5.40
N ALA A 16 -8.84 -0.33 -4.58
CA ALA A 16 -8.81 -0.64 -3.16
C ALA A 16 -9.65 0.32 -2.30
N MET A 17 -9.86 1.56 -2.76
CA MET A 17 -10.55 2.58 -1.96
C MET A 17 -11.99 2.18 -1.57
N PRO A 18 -12.84 1.63 -2.45
CA PRO A 18 -14.16 1.15 -2.06
C PRO A 18 -14.13 0.09 -0.95
N VAL A 19 -13.15 -0.84 -1.00
CA VAL A 19 -12.98 -1.89 0.01
C VAL A 19 -12.58 -1.28 1.35
N PHE A 20 -11.63 -0.34 1.34
CA PHE A 20 -11.22 0.34 2.57
C PHE A 20 -12.33 1.22 3.15
N ALA A 21 -13.10 1.91 2.30
CA ALA A 21 -14.19 2.79 2.69
C ALA A 21 -15.38 2.04 3.32
N ALA A 22 -15.56 0.75 3.03
CA ALA A 22 -16.62 -0.07 3.61
C ALA A 22 -16.48 -0.24 5.15
N ASP A 23 -15.24 -0.27 5.66
CA ASP A 23 -14.96 -0.25 7.10
C ASP A 23 -13.60 0.41 7.38
N PRO A 24 -13.55 1.76 7.46
CA PRO A 24 -12.30 2.50 7.61
C PRO A 24 -11.57 2.20 8.93
N VAL A 25 -12.32 1.84 9.99
CA VAL A 25 -11.77 1.52 11.31
C VAL A 25 -10.98 0.23 11.22
N ARG A 26 -11.54 -0.82 10.63
CA ARG A 26 -10.82 -2.08 10.41
C ARG A 26 -9.67 -1.94 9.40
N HIS A 27 -9.78 -1.01 8.47
CA HIS A 27 -8.80 -0.80 7.41
C HIS A 27 -7.85 0.37 7.65
N THR A 28 -7.76 0.89 8.88
CA THR A 28 -6.95 2.08 9.20
C THR A 28 -5.49 1.92 8.79
N LEU A 29 -4.89 0.74 9.00
CA LEU A 29 -3.50 0.49 8.58
C LEU A 29 -3.34 0.54 7.07
N GLY A 30 -4.25 -0.10 6.33
CA GLY A 30 -4.24 -0.11 4.87
C GLY A 30 -4.35 1.30 4.28
N LEU A 31 -5.32 2.08 4.78
CA LEU A 31 -5.51 3.50 4.43
C LEU A 31 -4.29 4.35 4.76
N SER A 32 -3.71 4.17 5.94
CA SER A 32 -2.55 4.96 6.39
C SER A 32 -1.33 4.69 5.51
N VAL A 33 -1.10 3.43 5.14
CA VAL A 33 0.01 3.06 4.26
C VAL A 33 -0.20 3.60 2.85
N LEU A 34 -1.40 3.45 2.29
CA LEU A 34 -1.73 3.93 0.95
C LEU A 34 -1.55 5.45 0.88
N ARG A 35 -2.09 6.17 1.87
CA ARG A 35 -1.93 7.63 2.00
C ARG A 35 -0.46 8.03 2.08
N ARG A 36 0.34 7.32 2.89
CA ARG A 36 1.75 7.61 3.06
C ARG A 36 2.53 7.43 1.75
N TYR A 37 2.28 6.37 0.99
CA TYR A 37 3.01 6.12 -0.26
C TYR A 37 2.58 7.09 -1.38
N ARG A 38 1.32 7.51 -1.37
CA ARG A 38 0.77 8.45 -2.37
C ARG A 38 1.15 9.90 -2.09
N ASP A 39 1.00 10.34 -0.85
CA ASP A 39 1.06 11.77 -0.49
C ASP A 39 2.41 12.17 0.12
N ALA A 40 3.21 11.22 0.60
CA ALA A 40 4.50 11.45 1.25
C ALA A 40 5.54 10.36 0.92
N PRO A 41 5.87 10.14 -0.36
CA PRO A 41 6.95 9.23 -0.73
C PRO A 41 8.26 9.71 -0.13
N ALA A 42 9.02 8.79 0.47
CA ALA A 42 10.31 9.10 1.06
C ALA A 42 11.44 8.57 0.19
N GLU A 43 12.57 9.26 0.20
CA GLU A 43 13.80 8.77 -0.43
C GLU A 43 14.17 7.39 0.13
N GLY A 44 14.50 6.46 -0.77
CA GLY A 44 14.81 5.07 -0.42
C GLY A 44 13.59 4.18 -0.18
N ASP A 45 12.36 4.66 -0.40
CA ASP A 45 11.20 3.78 -0.43
C ASP A 45 11.32 2.74 -1.55
N ARG A 46 11.12 1.49 -1.17
CA ARG A 46 10.95 0.41 -2.15
C ARG A 46 9.47 0.30 -2.51
N PRO A 47 9.15 -0.03 -3.77
CA PRO A 47 7.77 -0.24 -4.20
C PRO A 47 7.04 -1.25 -3.28
N PRO A 48 5.81 -0.94 -2.85
CA PRO A 48 5.01 -1.89 -2.10
C PRO A 48 4.58 -3.04 -3.01
N VAL A 49 4.27 -4.19 -2.41
CA VAL A 49 3.53 -5.25 -3.11
C VAL A 49 2.06 -4.91 -3.00
N LEU A 50 1.37 -4.85 -4.14
CA LEU A 50 -0.03 -4.44 -4.27
C LEU A 50 -0.81 -5.55 -4.94
N LEU A 51 -1.82 -6.10 -4.28
CA LEU A 51 -2.60 -7.24 -4.76
C LEU A 51 -4.10 -6.99 -4.61
N THR A 52 -4.85 -7.29 -5.65
CA THR A 52 -6.32 -7.44 -5.59
C THR A 52 -6.68 -8.92 -5.68
N VAL A 53 -7.71 -9.32 -4.97
CA VAL A 53 -8.25 -10.67 -4.95
C VAL A 53 -9.65 -10.62 -5.53
N HIS A 54 -9.87 -11.42 -6.57
CA HIS A 54 -11.12 -11.43 -7.32
C HIS A 54 -11.76 -12.81 -7.27
N ASP A 55 -13.08 -12.88 -7.17
CA ASP A 55 -13.87 -14.10 -7.33
C ASP A 55 -14.99 -13.85 -8.32
N ASP A 56 -15.08 -14.67 -9.38
CA ASP A 56 -15.98 -14.44 -10.52
C ASP A 56 -16.01 -12.98 -11.02
N ASP A 57 -14.82 -12.41 -11.24
CA ASP A 57 -14.57 -11.01 -11.65
C ASP A 57 -15.06 -9.93 -10.67
N GLN A 58 -15.53 -10.33 -9.48
CA GLN A 58 -15.84 -9.41 -8.39
C GLN A 58 -14.63 -9.23 -7.48
N LEU A 59 -14.32 -7.98 -7.14
CA LEU A 59 -13.29 -7.65 -6.17
C LEU A 59 -13.76 -8.04 -4.75
N VAL A 60 -13.14 -9.08 -4.18
CA VAL A 60 -13.49 -9.61 -2.85
C VAL A 60 -12.46 -9.25 -1.77
N GLY A 61 -11.30 -8.73 -2.16
CA GLY A 61 -10.28 -8.32 -1.20
C GLY A 61 -9.10 -7.59 -1.80
N VAL A 62 -8.36 -6.93 -0.93
CA VAL A 62 -7.10 -6.25 -1.27
C VAL A 62 -6.05 -6.56 -0.23
N ALA A 63 -4.80 -6.70 -0.68
CA ALA A 63 -3.65 -6.87 0.19
C ALA A 63 -2.53 -5.94 -0.25
N LEU A 64 -1.91 -5.29 0.72
CA LEU A 64 -0.73 -4.47 0.49
C LEU A 64 0.35 -4.85 1.48
N ARG A 65 1.60 -4.90 1.02
CA ARG A 65 2.75 -5.16 1.88
C ARG A 65 3.85 -4.17 1.58
N THR A 66 4.29 -3.45 2.61
CA THR A 66 5.46 -2.59 2.53
C THR A 66 6.70 -3.42 2.85
N PRO A 67 7.73 -3.42 1.98
CA PRO A 67 9.01 -4.01 2.32
C PRO A 67 9.62 -3.23 3.50
N TRP A 68 10.01 -3.95 4.56
CA TRP A 68 10.59 -3.39 5.77
C TRP A 68 11.75 -2.43 5.45
N ARG A 69 11.74 -1.26 6.09
CA ARG A 69 12.80 -0.26 5.95
C ARG A 69 14.12 -0.78 6.54
N ARG A 70 15.12 -1.05 5.69
CA ARG A 70 16.55 -0.91 6.06
C ARG A 70 17.02 0.38 5.40
N ARG A 71 17.66 1.37 6.04
CA ARG A 71 18.31 1.50 7.35
C ARG A 71 18.07 2.93 7.82
N TRP A 72 17.72 3.11 9.10
CA TRP A 72 17.87 4.39 9.77
C TRP A 72 19.38 4.62 9.99
N SER A 73 19.97 5.61 9.33
CA SER A 73 21.29 6.13 9.71
C SER A 73 21.11 7.54 10.24
N ALA A 74 21.03 7.68 11.56
CA ALA A 74 21.22 8.96 12.22
C ALA A 74 22.71 9.30 12.16
N GLY A 75 23.13 10.02 11.13
CA GLY A 75 24.45 10.66 11.11
C GLY A 75 24.37 11.96 11.89
N ARG A 76 25.15 12.09 12.98
CA ARG A 76 25.46 13.42 13.54
C ARG A 76 26.25 14.19 12.47
N PRO A 77 26.02 15.50 12.29
CA PRO A 77 26.94 16.30 11.48
C PRO A 77 28.34 16.18 12.09
N ALA A 78 29.33 15.85 11.27
CA ALA A 78 30.73 15.94 11.65
C ALA A 78 31.04 17.43 11.89
N GLY A 79 31.41 17.75 13.12
CA GLY A 79 32.05 19.02 13.47
C GLY A 79 33.55 18.94 13.25
#